data_AF-A0A959Z189-F1
#
_entry.id   AF-A0A959Z189-F1
#
_cell.length_a   1.000
_cell.length_b   1.000
_cell.length_c   1.000
_cell.angle_alpha   90.00
_cell.angle_beta   90.00
_cell.angle_gamma   90.00
#
_symmetry.space_group_name_H-M   'P 1'
#
loop_
_entity.id
_entity.type
_entity.pdbx_description
1 polymer ?
#
loop_
_entity_poly.entity_id
_entity_poly.type
_entity_poly.pdbx_seq_one_letter_code
_entity_poly.pdbx_strand_id
1 'polypeptide(L)'
;ITPASLFSWGYAYSVPLDKWNLADQACDYAFIGKHRIDFEIPGTLGIVQEHATWLLDRDKERHYPQVSAKDYRSGVELHPRLNFVHCTLKDVDAAFLAQVKNDPTAVLLLDTWNDHGMAEQRRLIIELMQQDCDVPVILGRAYGDISEEQLQLFSATDLGALLLDGLGDGIFIAPEGVGSDASANRLAFGILQATRTR
;
A
#
# COMPACT_ATOMS: atom_id res chain seq x y z
N ILE A 1 0.33 4.38 18.30
CA ILE A 1 0.52 5.46 17.30
C ILE A 1 0.07 6.74 17.97
N THR A 2 0.86 7.80 17.89
CA THR A 2 0.52 9.11 18.45
C THR A 2 0.50 10.15 17.34
N PRO A 3 -0.02 11.37 17.57
CA PRO A 3 0.05 12.44 16.57
C PRO A 3 1.47 12.72 16.07
N ALA A 4 2.49 12.54 16.93
CA ALA A 4 3.88 12.70 16.56
C ALA A 4 4.39 11.59 15.61
N SER A 5 3.80 10.38 15.67
CA SER A 5 4.13 9.29 14.74
C SER A 5 3.82 9.68 13.30
N LEU A 6 2.81 10.51 13.05
CA LEU A 6 2.39 10.93 11.71
C LEU A 6 3.41 11.86 11.03
N PHE A 7 4.38 12.40 11.79
CA PHE A 7 5.45 13.23 11.23
C PHE A 7 6.31 12.47 10.22
N SER A 8 6.58 11.18 10.45
CA SER A 8 7.32 10.34 9.49
C SER A 8 6.55 10.12 8.19
N TRP A 9 5.23 10.23 8.23
CA TRP A 9 4.33 10.11 7.08
C TRP A 9 4.09 11.45 6.38
N GLY A 10 4.78 12.52 6.80
CA GLY A 10 4.70 13.86 6.22
C GLY A 10 3.61 14.76 6.80
N TYR A 11 3.07 14.43 7.98
CA TYR A 11 2.02 15.19 8.65
C TYR A 11 2.50 15.72 10.00
N ALA A 12 2.59 17.05 10.13
CA ALA A 12 3.00 17.69 11.39
C ALA A 12 1.80 18.29 12.11
N TYR A 13 1.54 17.88 13.34
CA TYR A 13 0.49 18.46 14.17
C TYR A 13 0.96 19.77 14.83
N SER A 14 0.21 20.84 14.62
CA SER A 14 0.41 22.14 15.26
C SER A 14 -0.51 22.27 16.47
N VAL A 15 0.03 22.01 17.67
CA VAL A 15 -0.69 22.17 18.94
C VAL A 15 -1.29 23.58 19.10
N PRO A 16 -0.57 24.69 18.81
CA PRO A 16 -1.12 26.03 19.01
C PRO A 16 -2.29 26.36 18.08
N LEU A 17 -2.36 25.74 16.91
CA LEU A 17 -3.39 25.99 15.90
C LEU A 17 -4.48 24.93 15.88
N ASP A 18 -4.28 23.83 16.62
CA ASP A 18 -5.10 22.62 16.58
C ASP A 18 -5.32 22.12 15.13
N LYS A 19 -4.22 22.05 14.36
CA LYS A 19 -4.26 21.77 12.91
C LYS A 19 -3.11 20.91 12.44
N TRP A 20 -3.37 20.15 11.39
CA TRP A 20 -2.36 19.40 10.64
C TRP A 20 -1.71 20.26 9.55
N ASN A 21 -0.38 20.24 9.49
CA ASN A 21 0.40 20.79 8.39
C ASN A 21 0.89 19.64 7.51
N LEU A 22 0.64 19.76 6.20
CA LEU A 22 0.99 18.77 5.19
C LEU A 22 2.34 19.11 4.56
N ALA A 23 3.27 18.15 4.52
CA ALA A 23 4.50 18.28 3.75
C ALA A 23 4.30 17.84 2.29
N ASP A 24 5.20 18.27 1.39
CA ASP A 24 5.17 17.89 -0.03
C ASP A 24 5.33 16.37 -0.26
N GLN A 25 5.77 15.63 0.75
CA GLN A 25 5.98 14.18 0.71
C GLN A 25 5.07 13.46 1.73
N ALA A 26 3.87 13.99 1.95
CA ALA A 26 2.89 13.34 2.80
C ALA A 26 2.22 12.18 2.05
N CYS A 27 2.22 10.98 2.64
CA CYS A 27 1.62 9.82 2.00
C CYS A 27 0.09 9.89 2.01
N ASP A 28 -0.55 9.32 0.99
CA ASP A 28 -2.02 9.27 0.89
C ASP A 28 -2.60 8.24 1.86
N TYR A 29 -1.92 7.10 2.02
CA TYR A 29 -2.34 6.00 2.88
C TYR A 29 -1.22 5.55 3.80
N ALA A 30 -1.56 5.20 5.04
CA ALA A 30 -0.66 4.58 6.00
C ALA A 30 -1.23 3.24 6.46
N PHE A 31 -0.47 2.15 6.24
CA PHE A 31 -0.79 0.84 6.79
C PHE A 31 -0.31 0.76 8.24
N ILE A 32 -1.23 0.50 9.17
CA ILE A 32 -0.94 0.47 10.62
C ILE A 32 -1.17 -0.91 11.25
N GLY A 33 -1.37 -1.94 10.43
CA GLY A 33 -1.57 -3.33 10.89
C GLY A 33 -2.75 -3.45 11.86
N LYS A 34 -2.46 -3.95 13.07
CA LYS A 34 -3.44 -4.15 14.15
C LYS A 34 -3.62 -2.94 15.07
N HIS A 35 -2.95 -1.84 14.79
CA HIS A 35 -3.05 -0.64 15.61
C HIS A 35 -4.34 0.13 15.29
N ARG A 36 -4.75 0.97 16.25
CA ARG A 36 -5.89 1.87 16.13
C ARG A 36 -5.43 3.28 16.44
N ILE A 37 -6.12 4.25 15.83
CA ILE A 37 -5.93 5.68 16.09
C ILE A 37 -7.18 6.20 16.82
N ASP A 38 -6.96 6.89 17.93
CA ASP A 38 -7.95 7.45 18.84
C ASP A 38 -8.00 8.99 18.83
N PHE A 39 -7.28 9.61 17.89
CA PHE A 39 -7.26 11.05 17.64
C PHE A 39 -7.69 11.37 16.20
N GLU A 40 -8.00 12.64 15.92
CA GLU A 40 -8.39 13.06 14.58
C GLU A 40 -7.24 12.98 13.59
N ILE A 41 -7.45 12.27 12.48
CA ILE A 41 -6.47 12.15 11.39
C ILE A 41 -6.58 13.33 10.40
N PRO A 42 -5.47 13.72 9.75
CA PRO A 42 -5.49 14.68 8.65
C PRO A 42 -6.52 14.32 7.58
N GLY A 43 -7.15 15.33 6.96
CA GLY A 43 -8.22 15.13 5.99
C GLY A 43 -7.80 14.38 4.71
N THR A 44 -6.52 14.40 4.38
CA THR A 44 -5.95 13.72 3.19
C THR A 44 -5.39 12.33 3.51
N LEU A 45 -5.28 11.94 4.78
CA LEU A 45 -4.70 10.67 5.18
C LEU A 45 -5.78 9.57 5.25
N GLY A 46 -5.56 8.49 4.52
CA GLY A 46 -6.25 7.21 4.67
C GLY A 46 -5.49 6.28 5.62
N ILE A 47 -6.20 5.60 6.50
CA ILE A 47 -5.65 4.59 7.41
C ILE A 47 -6.04 3.21 6.90
N VAL A 48 -5.05 2.37 6.67
CA VAL A 48 -5.25 0.97 6.26
C VAL A 48 -4.93 0.07 7.44
N GLN A 49 -5.86 -0.81 7.80
CA GLN A 49 -5.74 -1.72 8.94
C GLN A 49 -5.93 -3.16 8.48
N GLU A 50 -5.36 -4.12 9.20
CA GLU A 50 -5.74 -5.52 9.02
C GLU A 50 -7.26 -5.66 9.23
N HIS A 51 -7.92 -6.45 8.38
CA HIS A 51 -9.38 -6.62 8.35
C HIS A 51 -10.01 -6.80 9.74
N ALA A 52 -9.45 -7.69 10.57
CA ALA A 52 -9.96 -7.97 11.91
C ALA A 52 -9.96 -6.75 12.83
N THR A 53 -8.99 -5.85 12.67
CA THR A 53 -8.91 -4.59 13.43
C THR A 53 -9.85 -3.54 12.83
N TRP A 54 -9.89 -3.45 11.50
CA TRP A 54 -10.80 -2.55 10.79
C TRP A 54 -12.26 -2.80 11.15
N LEU A 55 -12.69 -4.04 11.40
CA LEU A 55 -14.07 -4.32 11.85
C LEU A 55 -14.47 -3.53 13.12
N LEU A 56 -13.51 -3.16 13.97
CA LEU A 56 -13.72 -2.36 15.18
C LEU A 56 -13.75 -0.84 14.90
N ASP A 57 -13.25 -0.43 13.73
CA ASP A 57 -13.07 0.95 13.29
C ASP A 57 -13.84 1.26 11.98
N ARG A 58 -14.68 0.33 11.49
CA ARG A 58 -15.34 0.40 10.17
C ARG A 58 -16.22 1.63 9.94
N ASP A 59 -16.72 2.21 11.03
CA ASP A 59 -17.56 3.41 11.01
C ASP A 59 -16.72 4.70 11.07
N LYS A 60 -15.40 4.61 11.26
CA LYS A 60 -14.50 5.76 11.22
C LYS A 60 -14.25 6.17 9.78
N GLU A 61 -14.30 7.47 9.53
CA GLU A 61 -13.95 8.01 8.22
C GLU A 61 -12.51 7.67 7.84
N ARG A 62 -12.29 7.43 6.54
CA ARG A 62 -10.98 7.19 5.93
C ARG A 62 -10.21 6.01 6.57
N HIS A 63 -10.90 5.05 7.17
CA HIS A 63 -10.35 3.78 7.62
C HIS A 63 -10.77 2.65 6.68
N TYR A 64 -9.80 1.94 6.13
CA TYR A 64 -10.01 0.93 5.09
C TYR A 64 -9.38 -0.41 5.48
N PRO A 65 -9.98 -1.54 5.11
CA PRO A 65 -9.42 -2.84 5.40
C PRO A 65 -8.35 -3.21 4.37
N GLN A 66 -7.27 -3.81 4.88
CA GLN A 66 -6.45 -4.76 4.14
C GLN A 66 -7.00 -6.16 4.40
N VAL A 67 -7.41 -6.83 3.33
CA VAL A 67 -8.04 -8.16 3.35
C VAL A 67 -7.13 -9.13 2.61
N SER A 68 -6.92 -10.32 3.17
CA SER A 68 -6.17 -11.37 2.45
C SER A 68 -7.00 -11.88 1.27
N ALA A 69 -6.36 -12.37 0.21
CA ALA A 69 -7.05 -12.98 -0.93
C ALA A 69 -8.00 -14.12 -0.48
N LYS A 70 -7.62 -14.88 0.55
CA LYS A 70 -8.45 -15.93 1.15
C LYS A 70 -9.74 -15.38 1.77
N ASP A 71 -9.62 -14.35 2.60
CA ASP A 71 -10.77 -13.75 3.30
C ASP A 71 -11.68 -13.03 2.29
N TYR A 72 -11.09 -12.36 1.31
CA TYR A 72 -11.81 -11.70 0.22
C TYR A 72 -12.69 -12.70 -0.57
N ARG A 73 -12.15 -13.88 -0.92
CA ARG A 73 -12.92 -14.96 -1.55
C ARG A 73 -14.00 -15.56 -0.66
N SER A 74 -13.81 -15.48 0.66
CA SER A 74 -14.77 -15.99 1.64
C SER A 74 -15.95 -15.04 1.85
N GLY A 75 -15.94 -13.86 1.22
CA GLY A 75 -17.03 -12.90 1.31
C GLY A 75 -17.13 -12.23 2.69
N VAL A 76 -15.99 -11.95 3.32
CA VAL A 76 -15.96 -11.18 4.57
C VAL A 76 -16.54 -9.78 4.36
N GLU A 77 -16.91 -9.11 5.46
CA GLU A 77 -17.38 -7.72 5.41
C GLU A 77 -16.29 -6.81 4.80
N LEU A 78 -16.69 -6.00 3.82
CA LEU A 78 -15.81 -5.07 3.09
C LEU A 78 -16.27 -3.64 3.33
N HIS A 79 -15.35 -2.69 3.17
CA HIS A 79 -15.70 -1.28 3.15
C HIS A 79 -16.42 -0.93 1.84
N PRO A 80 -17.50 -0.12 1.85
CA PRO A 80 -18.33 0.13 0.67
C PRO A 80 -17.66 0.94 -0.45
N ARG A 81 -16.44 1.45 -0.24
CA ARG A 81 -15.75 2.33 -1.22
C ARG A 81 -14.35 1.91 -1.63
N LEU A 82 -13.62 1.19 -0.77
CA LEU A 82 -12.19 0.93 -0.99
C LEU A 82 -11.72 -0.21 -0.10
N ASN A 83 -11.12 -1.24 -0.69
CA ASN A 83 -10.63 -2.43 -0.03
C ASN A 83 -9.26 -2.81 -0.61
N PHE A 84 -8.24 -2.87 0.25
CA PHE A 84 -6.90 -3.29 -0.15
C PHE A 84 -6.84 -4.82 -0.09
N VAL A 85 -6.85 -5.49 -1.23
CA VAL A 85 -6.78 -6.95 -1.32
C VAL A 85 -5.33 -7.37 -1.44
N HIS A 86 -4.75 -7.86 -0.33
CA HIS A 86 -3.40 -8.41 -0.31
C HIS A 86 -3.39 -9.76 -1.01
N CYS A 87 -2.54 -9.88 -2.02
CA CYS A 87 -2.42 -11.10 -2.82
C CYS A 87 -1.00 -11.32 -3.33
N THR A 88 -0.73 -12.57 -3.68
CA THR A 88 0.52 -13.04 -4.26
C THR A 88 0.23 -13.75 -5.57
N LEU A 89 1.25 -14.12 -6.36
CA LEU A 89 1.04 -14.91 -7.58
C LEU A 89 0.24 -16.20 -7.35
N LYS A 90 0.36 -16.83 -6.19
CA LYS A 90 -0.34 -18.08 -5.87
C LYS A 90 -1.85 -17.89 -5.71
N ASP A 91 -2.27 -16.67 -5.40
CA ASP A 91 -3.67 -16.33 -5.16
C ASP A 91 -4.40 -15.93 -6.44
N VAL A 92 -3.68 -15.70 -7.54
CA VAL A 92 -4.24 -15.23 -8.81
C VAL A 92 -4.61 -16.43 -9.69
N ASP A 93 -5.88 -16.82 -9.59
CA ASP A 93 -6.53 -17.77 -10.50
C ASP A 93 -7.75 -17.15 -11.18
N ALA A 94 -8.34 -17.86 -12.14
CA ALA A 94 -9.49 -17.37 -12.90
C ALA A 94 -10.70 -16.96 -12.02
N ALA A 95 -10.89 -17.63 -10.88
CA ALA A 95 -12.00 -17.31 -9.98
C ALA A 95 -11.73 -16.02 -9.18
N PHE A 96 -10.50 -15.83 -8.70
CA PHE A 96 -10.08 -14.58 -8.06
C PHE A 96 -10.18 -13.40 -9.01
N LEU A 97 -9.66 -13.57 -10.23
CA LEU A 97 -9.69 -12.54 -11.26
C LEU A 97 -11.12 -12.14 -11.61
N ALA A 98 -12.01 -13.12 -11.76
CA ALA A 98 -13.43 -12.84 -12.00
C ALA A 98 -14.08 -12.07 -10.85
N GLN A 99 -13.71 -12.34 -9.59
CA GLN A 99 -14.24 -11.62 -8.43
C GLN A 99 -13.75 -10.17 -8.41
N VAL A 100 -12.43 -9.98 -8.48
CA VAL A 100 -11.79 -8.65 -8.41
C VAL A 100 -12.20 -7.78 -9.60
N LYS A 101 -12.29 -8.35 -10.80
CA LYS A 101 -12.72 -7.62 -12.02
C LYS A 101 -14.12 -7.02 -11.90
N ASN A 102 -15.01 -7.63 -11.10
CA ASN A 102 -16.38 -7.16 -10.91
C ASN A 102 -16.54 -6.31 -9.64
N ASP A 103 -15.47 -6.01 -8.91
CA ASP A 103 -15.50 -5.23 -7.69
C ASP A 103 -14.81 -3.87 -7.87
N PRO A 104 -15.59 -2.78 -8.06
CA PRO A 104 -15.03 -1.44 -8.26
C PRO A 104 -14.40 -0.86 -6.99
N THR A 105 -14.51 -1.53 -5.84
CA THR A 105 -13.92 -1.10 -4.57
C THR A 105 -12.57 -1.76 -4.30
N ALA A 106 -12.20 -2.77 -5.08
CA ALA A 106 -10.97 -3.52 -4.88
C ALA A 106 -9.75 -2.76 -5.42
N VAL A 107 -8.68 -2.76 -4.64
CA VAL A 107 -7.32 -2.37 -5.06
C VAL A 107 -6.40 -3.51 -4.65
N LEU A 108 -5.63 -4.05 -5.59
CA LEU A 108 -4.69 -5.13 -5.29
C LEU A 108 -3.45 -4.55 -4.61
N LEU A 109 -3.14 -5.03 -3.41
CA LEU A 109 -1.81 -4.88 -2.82
C LEU A 109 -1.02 -6.14 -3.19
N LEU A 110 -0.20 -6.02 -4.24
CA LEU A 110 0.50 -7.15 -4.82
C LEU A 110 1.87 -7.34 -4.16
N ASP A 111 2.07 -8.49 -3.53
CA ASP A 111 3.28 -8.78 -2.76
C ASP A 111 4.01 -10.03 -3.30
N THR A 112 5.30 -10.15 -2.98
CA THR A 112 6.15 -11.29 -3.40
C THR A 112 7.33 -11.52 -2.47
N TRP A 113 7.70 -12.80 -2.32
CA TRP A 113 8.84 -13.31 -1.56
C TRP A 113 9.86 -13.97 -2.50
N ASN A 114 9.69 -13.79 -3.80
CA ASN A 114 10.57 -14.36 -4.82
C ASN A 114 11.82 -13.48 -4.95
N ASP A 115 13.00 -14.08 -5.00
CA ASP A 115 14.27 -13.39 -5.26
C ASP A 115 14.22 -12.61 -6.60
N HIS A 116 13.43 -13.09 -7.56
CA HIS A 116 13.13 -12.43 -8.83
C HIS A 116 11.78 -11.69 -8.80
N GLY A 117 11.48 -11.01 -7.69
CA GLY A 117 10.18 -10.40 -7.41
C GLY A 117 9.67 -9.46 -8.50
N MET A 118 10.56 -8.63 -9.08
CA MET A 118 10.19 -7.73 -10.18
C MET A 118 9.65 -8.48 -11.41
N ALA A 119 10.28 -9.60 -11.80
CA ALA A 119 9.81 -10.41 -12.92
C ALA A 119 8.50 -11.14 -12.60
N GLU A 120 8.34 -11.59 -11.36
CA GLU A 120 7.11 -12.24 -10.90
C GLU A 120 5.93 -11.27 -10.89
N GLN A 121 6.11 -10.07 -10.34
CA GLN A 121 5.10 -9.01 -10.33
C GLN A 121 4.76 -8.55 -11.76
N ARG A 122 5.76 -8.37 -12.65
CA ARG A 122 5.52 -8.08 -14.07
C ARG A 122 4.61 -9.13 -14.71
N ARG A 123 4.94 -10.42 -14.53
CA ARG A 123 4.16 -11.53 -15.10
C ARG A 123 2.70 -11.48 -14.64
N LEU A 124 2.48 -11.21 -13.36
CA LEU A 124 1.13 -11.17 -12.79
C LEU A 124 0.31 -10.02 -13.37
N ILE A 125 0.91 -8.83 -13.49
CA ILE A 125 0.21 -7.69 -14.09
C ILE A 125 -0.10 -7.95 -15.56
N ILE A 126 0.81 -8.61 -16.30
CA ILE A 126 0.51 -9.04 -17.67
C ILE A 126 -0.67 -10.02 -17.71
N GLU A 127 -0.78 -10.94 -16.75
CA GLU A 127 -1.96 -11.83 -16.65
C GLU A 127 -3.25 -11.02 -16.40
N LEU A 128 -3.23 -10.01 -15.52
CA LEU A 128 -4.37 -9.12 -15.31
C LEU A 128 -4.80 -8.45 -16.62
N MET A 129 -3.84 -7.91 -17.38
CA MET A 129 -4.10 -7.26 -18.67
C MET A 129 -4.66 -8.24 -19.71
N GLN A 130 -4.15 -9.47 -19.77
CA GLN A 130 -4.63 -10.50 -20.70
C GLN A 130 -6.07 -10.95 -20.41
N GLN A 131 -6.52 -10.78 -19.16
CA GLN A 131 -7.89 -11.07 -18.73
C GLN A 131 -8.79 -9.81 -18.72
N ASP A 132 -8.32 -8.70 -19.29
CA ASP A 132 -8.98 -7.39 -19.28
C ASP A 132 -9.43 -7.00 -17.84
N CYS A 133 -8.55 -7.18 -16.86
CA CYS A 133 -8.80 -6.86 -15.46
C CYS A 133 -8.11 -5.55 -15.09
N ASP A 134 -8.84 -4.44 -15.15
CA ASP A 134 -8.34 -3.08 -14.92
C ASP A 134 -8.32 -2.69 -13.42
N VAL A 135 -8.18 -3.66 -12.52
CA VAL A 135 -8.13 -3.38 -11.08
C VAL A 135 -6.85 -2.58 -10.77
N PRO A 136 -6.93 -1.51 -9.96
CA PRO A 136 -5.73 -0.78 -9.55
C PRO A 136 -4.77 -1.67 -8.75
N VAL A 137 -3.47 -1.52 -9.01
CA VAL A 137 -2.42 -2.35 -8.39
C VAL A 137 -1.40 -1.49 -7.66
N ILE A 138 -1.22 -1.77 -6.37
CA ILE A 138 -0.13 -1.26 -5.54
C ILE A 138 0.97 -2.34 -5.49
N LEU A 139 2.18 -1.97 -5.91
CA LEU A 139 3.34 -2.85 -5.88
C LEU A 139 3.93 -2.88 -4.47
N GLY A 140 3.74 -3.99 -3.76
CA GLY A 140 4.30 -4.26 -2.45
C GLY A 140 5.64 -5.00 -2.54
N ARG A 141 6.64 -4.56 -1.76
CA ARG A 141 7.88 -5.31 -1.52
C ARG A 141 8.36 -5.13 -0.09
N ALA A 142 8.74 -6.26 0.52
CA ALA A 142 9.42 -6.29 1.80
C ALA A 142 10.95 -6.41 1.62
N TYR A 143 11.68 -5.73 2.48
CA TYR A 143 13.13 -5.66 2.45
C TYR A 143 13.70 -5.76 3.87
N GLY A 144 14.10 -6.95 4.29
CA GLY A 144 14.78 -7.21 5.55
C GLY A 144 16.27 -7.48 5.38
N ASP A 145 17.02 -7.43 6.49
CA ASP A 145 18.43 -7.87 6.57
C ASP A 145 19.40 -7.20 5.56
N ILE A 146 19.13 -5.95 5.17
CA ILE A 146 19.96 -5.15 4.25
C ILE A 146 20.28 -3.76 4.82
N SER A 147 21.26 -3.06 4.22
CA SER A 147 21.54 -1.67 4.57
C SER A 147 20.52 -0.69 3.99
N GLU A 148 20.44 0.54 4.52
CA GLU A 148 19.59 1.60 3.94
C GLU A 148 19.97 1.93 2.49
N GLU A 149 21.26 1.88 2.15
CA GLU A 149 21.75 2.10 0.78
C GLU A 149 21.28 0.98 -0.16
N GLN A 150 21.30 -0.27 0.32
CA GLN A 150 20.78 -1.42 -0.42
C GLN A 150 19.26 -1.34 -0.57
N LEU A 151 18.53 -0.94 0.48
CA LEU A 151 17.10 -0.70 0.42
C LEU A 151 16.76 0.32 -0.67
N GLN A 152 17.48 1.44 -0.73
CA GLN A 152 17.30 2.44 -1.76
C GLN A 152 17.54 1.87 -3.16
N LEU A 153 18.67 1.17 -3.35
CA LEU A 153 19.03 0.62 -4.66
C LEU A 153 18.06 -0.47 -5.14
N PHE A 154 17.70 -1.40 -4.25
CA PHE A 154 16.87 -2.55 -4.58
C PHE A 154 15.42 -2.13 -4.81
N SER A 155 14.83 -1.34 -3.91
CA SER A 155 13.46 -0.84 -4.11
C SER A 155 13.32 0.03 -5.36
N ALA A 156 14.30 0.90 -5.65
CA ALA A 156 14.26 1.71 -6.87
C ALA A 156 14.38 0.86 -8.14
N THR A 157 15.18 -0.21 -8.11
CA THR A 157 15.35 -1.11 -9.26
C THR A 157 14.12 -1.99 -9.46
N ASP A 158 13.61 -2.58 -8.38
CA ASP A 158 12.46 -3.49 -8.41
C ASP A 158 11.17 -2.79 -8.80
N LEU A 159 10.80 -1.75 -8.04
CA LEU A 159 9.51 -1.06 -8.19
C LEU A 159 9.58 -0.04 -9.32
N GLY A 160 10.70 0.66 -9.46
CA GLY A 160 10.88 1.68 -10.50
C GLY A 160 10.82 1.09 -11.90
N ALA A 161 11.36 -0.12 -12.12
CA ALA A 161 11.27 -0.78 -13.42
C ALA A 161 9.82 -1.06 -13.84
N LEU A 162 8.96 -1.50 -12.91
CA LEU A 162 7.55 -1.78 -13.18
C LEU A 162 6.77 -0.48 -13.46
N LEU A 163 7.01 0.56 -12.66
CA LEU A 163 6.38 1.86 -12.87
C LEU A 163 6.78 2.51 -14.19
N LEU A 164 8.04 2.38 -14.63
CA LEU A 164 8.49 2.86 -15.95
C LEU A 164 7.80 2.14 -17.11
N ASP A 165 7.46 0.87 -16.92
CA ASP A 165 6.67 0.08 -17.89
C ASP A 165 5.17 0.44 -17.82
N GLY A 166 4.74 1.30 -16.90
CA GLY A 166 3.33 1.63 -16.66
C GLY A 166 2.56 0.54 -15.90
N LEU A 167 3.27 -0.35 -15.20
CA LEU A 167 2.71 -1.51 -14.52
C LEU A 167 2.60 -1.26 -13.01
N GLY A 168 1.58 -0.50 -12.62
CA GLY A 168 1.24 -0.21 -11.22
C GLY A 168 0.75 1.21 -11.00
N ASP A 169 -0.15 1.37 -10.03
CA ASP A 169 -0.82 2.63 -9.66
C ASP A 169 -0.30 3.21 -8.33
N GLY A 170 0.54 2.46 -7.63
CA GLY A 170 1.16 2.87 -6.38
C GLY A 170 2.23 1.88 -5.92
N ILE A 171 2.93 2.24 -4.85
CA ILE A 171 3.96 1.39 -4.25
C ILE A 171 3.80 1.30 -2.74
N PHE A 172 4.20 0.17 -2.19
CA PHE A 172 4.26 -0.08 -0.77
C PHE A 172 5.61 -0.72 -0.43
N ILE A 173 6.44 0.00 0.31
CA ILE A 173 7.76 -0.45 0.74
C ILE A 173 7.66 -0.84 2.22
N ALA A 174 7.85 -2.11 2.53
CA ALA A 174 7.98 -2.61 3.89
C ALA A 174 9.47 -2.80 4.22
N PRO A 175 10.12 -1.85 4.91
CA PRO A 175 11.56 -1.90 5.11
C PRO A 175 11.99 -2.86 6.24
N GLU A 176 11.08 -3.63 6.85
CA GLU A 176 11.35 -4.66 7.87
C GLU A 176 12.45 -4.33 8.90
N GLY A 177 12.43 -3.11 9.45
CA GLY A 177 13.41 -2.65 10.46
C GLY A 177 14.67 -1.99 9.90
N VAL A 178 14.77 -1.82 8.58
CA VAL A 178 15.83 -1.07 7.89
C VAL A 178 15.45 0.42 7.84
N GLY A 179 16.27 1.27 8.44
CA GLY A 179 16.04 2.72 8.47
C GLY A 179 14.78 3.13 9.23
N SER A 180 14.15 4.22 8.80
CA SER A 180 12.96 4.79 9.45
C SER A 180 11.78 4.88 8.49
N ASP A 181 10.55 4.90 9.01
CA ASP A 181 9.33 5.17 8.23
C ASP A 181 9.47 6.44 7.38
N ALA A 182 10.13 7.47 7.92
CA ALA A 182 10.37 8.71 7.21
C ALA A 182 11.30 8.48 6.01
N SER A 183 12.35 7.67 6.17
CA SER A 183 13.25 7.29 5.07
C SER A 183 12.52 6.49 4.00
N ALA A 184 11.70 5.50 4.41
CA ALA A 184 10.91 4.69 3.49
C ALA A 184 9.88 5.54 2.72
N ASN A 185 9.20 6.46 3.40
CA ASN A 185 8.27 7.40 2.76
C ASN A 185 8.98 8.30 1.74
N ARG A 186 10.12 8.92 2.10
CA ARG A 186 10.92 9.72 1.16
C ARG A 186 11.39 8.91 -0.05
N LEU A 187 11.81 7.66 0.18
CA LEU A 187 12.25 6.74 -0.86
C LEU A 187 11.12 6.40 -1.84
N ALA A 188 9.94 6.07 -1.31
CA ALA A 188 8.76 5.82 -2.13
C ALA A 188 8.42 7.05 -3.00
N PHE A 189 8.39 8.25 -2.41
CA PHE A 189 8.19 9.49 -3.14
C PHE A 189 9.26 9.72 -4.22
N GLY A 190 10.53 9.46 -3.91
CA GLY A 190 11.63 9.60 -4.87
C GLY A 190 11.47 8.67 -6.08
N ILE A 191 11.03 7.44 -5.86
CA ILE A 191 10.77 6.46 -6.93
C ILE A 191 9.59 6.93 -7.80
N LEU A 192 8.47 7.34 -7.20
CA LEU A 192 7.29 7.83 -7.94
C LEU A 192 7.63 9.08 -8.78
N GLN A 193 8.39 10.02 -8.21
CA GLN A 193 8.83 11.22 -8.93
C GLN A 193 9.79 10.89 -10.09
N ALA A 194 10.77 10.01 -9.85
CA ALA A 194 11.74 9.61 -10.87
C ALA A 194 11.07 8.88 -12.06
N THR A 195 9.99 8.16 -11.80
CA THR A 195 9.22 7.43 -12.81
C THR A 195 8.06 8.24 -13.42
N ARG A 196 7.85 9.49 -12.96
CA ARG A 196 6.77 10.40 -13.42
C ARG A 196 5.36 9.82 -13.21
N THR A 197 5.19 9.03 -12.15
CA THR A 197 3.92 8.37 -11.78
C THR A 197 3.26 9.03 -10.57
N ARG A 198 3.60 10.30 -10.30
CA ARG A 198 3.01 11.12 -9.25
C ARG A 198 1.94 12.06 -9.81
#